data_AF-A0A6G0WAQ6-F1
#
_entry.id   AF-A0A6G0WAQ6-F1
#
_cell.length_a   1.000
_cell.length_b   1.000
_cell.length_c   1.000
_cell.angle_alpha   90.00
_cell.angle_beta   90.00
_cell.angle_gamma   90.00
#
_symmetry.space_group_name_H-M   'P 1'
#
loop_
_entity.id
_entity.type
_entity.pdbx_description
1 polymer ?
#
loop_
_entity_poly.entity_id
_entity_poly.type
_entity_poly.pdbx_seq_one_letter_code
_entity_poly.pdbx_strand_id
1 'polypeptide(L)'
;MPGQFAMPPDYFQCPPLSQREIDEFVEMGSQSTHALIMKAKLQGGTYDWKLLKDDSELKIYKGHSHGSTNDAVLHCGVMEVIGELDECMELHHADTTEAARAYALRFGHAYVDVLNLHTVLPRHPDRPNDCIQIKWFLSKSPLDGLIIKRDFLMLESDLEFQVGGKRAWVRSYRSIDLAAVPDMRKELGCIRGSMYDMGFVAVESDRPGYLVVTYLADMDIKGIVPSWANDQTMKFWLRSMFQIDRFLRENRLSRTPFLKREQLCPLHKLTPTLFSHIKFGDDFVRAVYGDFSDGPASLTTKTILTPLNENVLRVNNMVLDAFPGDEMVFRSADVIPPKEVENASLYPTEFLNTIDEASIPLHALRLKIGCTVKLLRNLKTTRRLCKGTRLRVDGFLPTMLQVTIISQGAFFGEKHLLPRIALYPSETRLPFCFKRLLFPLRLAFAMTINKAQGQTLDTVGFYMPNQLFAHGQLYVTLSRTRTGLAGIIFCNARQVGCASVTNVVYSEIFQ
;
A
#
# COMPACT_ATOMS: atom_id res chain seq x y z
N MET A 1 -2.93 -22.02 5.11
CA MET A 1 -2.33 -22.89 4.07
C MET A 1 -1.00 -23.40 4.61
N PRO A 2 -0.73 -24.71 4.63
CA PRO A 2 0.62 -25.23 4.91
C PRO A 2 1.56 -24.84 3.75
N GLY A 3 2.73 -24.28 4.04
CA GLY A 3 3.78 -24.02 3.02
C GLY A 3 4.23 -22.57 2.80
N GLN A 4 3.80 -21.60 3.60
CA GLN A 4 4.24 -20.20 3.44
C GLN A 4 5.52 -19.83 4.21
N PHE A 5 5.86 -20.60 5.24
CA PHE A 5 7.00 -20.35 6.13
C PHE A 5 8.02 -21.48 6.03
N ALA A 6 9.30 -21.15 6.13
CA ALA A 6 10.39 -22.05 5.77
C ALA A 6 10.77 -23.03 6.89
N MET A 7 10.47 -22.70 8.15
CA MET A 7 10.99 -23.41 9.33
C MET A 7 9.87 -24.08 10.15
N PRO A 8 10.11 -25.26 10.74
CA PRO A 8 9.20 -25.79 11.75
C PRO A 8 9.25 -24.92 13.04
N PRO A 9 8.14 -24.81 13.81
CA PRO A 9 8.10 -23.97 15.02
C PRO A 9 9.16 -24.30 16.07
N ASP A 10 9.58 -25.56 16.14
CA ASP A 10 10.54 -26.15 17.07
C ASP A 10 11.95 -26.33 16.47
N TYR A 11 12.25 -25.62 15.38
CA TYR A 11 13.55 -25.74 14.72
C TYR A 11 14.72 -25.47 15.66
N PHE A 12 14.63 -24.42 16.48
CA PHE A 12 15.61 -24.14 17.52
C PHE A 12 15.19 -24.84 18.81
N GLN A 13 16.03 -25.76 19.28
CA GLN A 13 15.81 -26.50 20.52
C GLN A 13 16.32 -25.66 21.69
N CYS A 14 15.52 -24.68 22.11
CA CYS A 14 15.88 -23.77 23.20
C CYS A 14 15.48 -24.36 24.57
N PRO A 15 16.42 -24.59 25.50
CA PRO A 15 16.09 -25.04 26.85
C PRO A 15 15.34 -23.94 27.62
N PRO A 16 14.55 -24.29 28.66
CA PRO A 16 13.92 -23.30 29.52
C PRO A 16 14.94 -22.33 30.13
N LEU A 17 14.62 -21.03 30.15
CA LEU A 17 15.45 -20.01 30.77
C LEU A 17 15.46 -20.18 32.30
N SER A 18 16.62 -19.99 32.91
CA SER A 18 16.74 -19.87 34.37
C SER A 18 16.14 -18.55 34.86
N GLN A 19 15.77 -18.49 36.15
CA GLN A 19 15.23 -17.25 36.73
C GLN A 19 16.18 -16.06 36.58
N ARG A 20 17.49 -16.30 36.70
CA ARG A 20 18.51 -15.27 36.51
C ARG A 20 18.50 -14.72 35.08
N GLU A 21 18.43 -15.58 34.07
CA GLU A 21 18.34 -15.13 32.67
C GLU A 21 17.05 -14.37 32.42
N ILE A 22 15.93 -14.80 33.02
CA ILE A 22 14.65 -14.09 32.94
C ILE A 22 14.80 -12.68 33.51
N ASP A 23 15.36 -12.53 34.71
CA ASP A 23 15.54 -11.23 35.37
C ASP A 23 16.46 -10.30 34.53
N GLU A 24 17.57 -10.85 34.00
CA GLU A 24 18.50 -10.12 33.12
C GLU A 24 17.81 -9.65 31.82
N PHE A 25 16.99 -10.49 31.18
CA PHE A 25 16.24 -10.11 29.98
C PHE A 25 15.11 -9.12 30.27
N VAL A 26 14.42 -9.22 31.42
CA VAL A 26 13.42 -8.24 31.84
C VAL A 26 14.05 -6.86 32.03
N GLU A 27 15.20 -6.80 32.73
CA GLU A 27 15.93 -5.56 32.92
C GLU A 27 16.41 -4.98 31.57
N MET A 28 16.99 -5.82 30.72
CA MET A 28 17.45 -5.44 29.38
C MET A 28 16.30 -4.89 28.53
N GLY A 29 15.12 -5.51 28.60
CA GLY A 29 13.93 -5.07 27.88
C GLY A 29 13.45 -3.70 28.34
N SER A 30 13.43 -3.45 29.64
CA SER A 30 13.11 -2.13 30.22
C SER A 30 14.13 -1.06 29.83
N GLN A 31 15.43 -1.38 29.84
CA GLN A 31 16.46 -0.45 29.40
C GLN A 31 16.35 -0.11 27.90
N SER A 32 16.02 -1.11 27.06
CA SER A 32 15.81 -0.95 25.62
C SER A 32 14.65 0.00 25.30
N THR A 33 13.50 -0.14 26.00
CA THR A 33 12.35 0.76 25.77
C THR A 33 12.64 2.20 26.21
N HIS A 34 13.32 2.42 27.34
CA HIS A 34 13.75 3.75 27.76
C HIS A 34 14.72 4.39 26.76
N ALA A 35 15.69 3.62 26.25
CA ALA A 35 16.61 4.09 25.22
C ALA A 35 15.85 4.50 23.95
N LEU A 36 14.93 3.66 23.47
CA LEU A 36 14.10 3.95 22.30
C LEU A 36 13.28 5.25 22.47
N ILE A 37 12.65 5.47 23.63
CA ILE A 37 11.93 6.73 23.91
C ILE A 37 12.87 7.93 23.77
N MET A 38 14.08 7.86 24.31
CA MET A 38 15.06 8.95 24.27
C MET A 38 15.58 9.20 22.85
N LYS A 39 15.84 8.14 22.08
CA LYS A 39 16.25 8.23 20.68
C LYS A 39 15.15 8.82 19.79
N ALA A 40 13.89 8.48 20.04
CA ALA A 40 12.74 8.92 19.24
C ALA A 40 12.38 10.40 19.43
N LYS A 41 12.92 11.09 20.44
CA LYS A 41 12.69 12.53 20.65
C LYS A 41 13.30 13.35 19.51
N LEU A 42 12.45 14.00 18.73
CA LEU A 42 12.86 14.86 17.61
C LEU A 42 13.55 16.16 18.03
N GLN A 43 13.30 16.64 19.26
CA GLN A 43 13.90 17.85 19.83
C GLN A 43 14.36 17.58 21.26
N GLY A 44 15.54 18.09 21.62
CA GLY A 44 16.12 17.88 22.96
C GLY A 44 16.39 16.41 23.30
N GLY A 45 16.50 15.56 22.28
CA GLY A 45 16.82 14.13 22.39
C GLY A 45 18.31 13.84 22.25
N THR A 46 18.64 12.56 22.05
CA THR A 46 20.02 12.09 21.89
C THR A 46 20.64 12.44 20.53
N TYR A 47 19.80 12.73 19.53
CA TYR A 47 20.21 12.91 18.13
C TYR A 47 19.64 14.19 17.52
N ASP A 48 20.43 14.78 16.63
CA ASP A 48 19.97 15.87 15.78
C ASP A 48 19.23 15.31 14.56
N TRP A 49 17.93 15.56 14.50
CA TRP A 49 17.05 15.04 13.45
C TRP A 49 16.89 16.03 12.30
N LYS A 50 17.25 15.61 11.08
CA LYS A 50 17.01 16.36 9.85
C LYS A 50 15.86 15.76 9.05
N LEU A 51 14.85 16.57 8.73
CA LEU A 51 13.74 16.16 7.87
C LEU A 51 14.25 15.83 6.45
N LEU A 52 14.00 14.61 5.99
CA LEU A 52 14.34 14.15 4.64
C LEU A 52 13.15 14.20 3.69
N LYS A 53 11.97 13.84 4.18
CA LYS A 53 10.75 13.77 3.38
C LYS A 53 9.55 14.11 4.25
N ASP A 54 8.66 14.94 3.71
CA ASP A 54 7.33 15.19 4.25
C ASP A 54 6.32 14.72 3.20
N ASP A 55 5.55 13.68 3.55
CA ASP A 55 4.52 13.10 2.68
C ASP A 55 3.12 13.34 3.26
N SER A 56 2.84 14.51 3.85
CA SER A 56 1.56 14.94 4.46
C SER A 56 0.99 14.07 5.61
N GLU A 57 1.20 12.76 5.60
CA GLU A 57 0.77 11.74 6.55
C GLU A 57 1.97 11.09 7.25
N LEU A 58 3.14 10.98 6.58
CA LEU A 58 4.38 10.43 7.15
C LEU A 58 5.55 11.40 6.95
N LYS A 59 6.20 11.77 8.06
CA LYS A 59 7.44 12.56 8.08
C LYS A 59 8.62 11.64 8.35
N ILE A 60 9.62 11.68 7.49
CA ILE A 60 10.84 10.88 7.62
C ILE A 60 12.02 11.79 7.93
N TYR A 61 12.69 11.49 9.04
CA TYR A 61 13.87 12.19 9.53
C TYR A 61 15.09 11.27 9.45
N LYS A 62 16.27 11.88 9.36
CA LYS A 62 17.57 11.22 9.49
C LYS A 62 18.36 11.84 10.63
N GLY A 63 18.82 10.99 11.55
CA GLY A 63 19.53 11.39 12.76
C GLY A 63 21.03 11.43 12.54
N HIS A 64 21.71 12.34 13.23
CA HIS A 64 23.18 12.36 13.35
C HIS A 64 23.54 12.49 14.83
N SER A 65 24.55 11.74 15.27
CA SER A 65 25.08 11.82 16.63
C SER A 65 25.80 13.14 16.86
N HIS A 66 25.60 13.77 18.03
CA HIS A 66 26.34 14.96 18.41
C HIS A 66 27.85 14.67 18.44
N GLY A 67 28.62 15.40 17.62
CA GLY A 67 30.09 15.41 17.69
C GLY A 67 30.84 14.23 17.08
N SER A 68 30.19 13.32 16.33
CA SER A 68 30.85 12.24 15.60
C SER A 68 30.79 12.45 14.08
N THR A 69 31.92 12.23 13.42
CA THR A 69 32.06 12.19 11.94
C THR A 69 31.71 10.83 11.35
N ASN A 70 31.38 9.83 12.18
CA ASN A 70 30.90 8.53 11.73
C ASN A 70 29.39 8.58 11.53
N ASP A 71 28.98 8.38 10.28
CA ASP A 71 27.62 8.31 9.76
C ASP A 71 26.84 7.11 10.35
N ALA A 72 26.51 7.14 11.65
CA ALA A 72 25.42 6.32 12.16
C ALA A 72 24.12 6.85 11.54
N VAL A 73 23.70 6.25 10.42
CA VAL A 73 22.52 6.66 9.67
C VAL A 73 21.27 6.09 10.35
N LEU A 74 20.73 6.86 11.29
CA LEU A 74 19.44 6.58 11.93
C LEU A 74 18.32 7.17 11.09
N HIS A 75 17.20 6.46 10.99
CA HIS A 75 15.97 7.02 10.41
C HIS A 75 14.83 6.96 11.40
N CYS A 76 14.01 8.00 11.39
CA CYS A 76 12.82 8.08 12.22
C CYS A 76 11.63 8.47 11.35
N GLY A 77 10.56 7.68 11.42
CA GLY A 77 9.28 7.99 10.80
C GLY A 77 8.30 8.45 11.86
N VAL A 78 7.59 9.55 11.62
CA VAL A 78 6.54 10.06 12.51
C VAL A 78 5.27 10.26 11.70
N MET A 79 4.16 9.72 12.21
CA MET A 79 2.83 9.87 11.63
C MET A 79 1.77 10.08 12.72
N GLU A 80 0.65 10.70 12.35
CA GLU A 80 -0.56 10.69 13.16
C GLU A 80 -1.50 9.59 12.65
N VAL A 81 -2.09 8.83 13.57
CA VAL A 81 -2.98 7.70 13.26
C VAL A 81 -4.31 7.88 13.96
N ILE A 82 -5.41 7.52 13.29
CA ILE A 82 -6.74 7.52 13.90
C ILE A 82 -6.96 6.19 14.65
N GLY A 83 -7.09 6.26 15.97
CA GLY A 83 -7.36 5.12 16.83
C GLY A 83 -7.05 5.38 18.29
N GLU A 84 -7.40 4.39 19.12
CA GLU A 84 -7.06 4.38 20.54
C GLU A 84 -5.78 3.56 20.80
N LEU A 85 -5.09 3.85 21.90
CA LEU A 85 -3.83 3.19 22.23
C LEU A 85 -4.03 1.68 22.39
N ASP A 86 -5.12 1.27 23.03
CA ASP A 86 -5.46 -0.14 23.25
C ASP A 86 -5.67 -0.89 21.92
N GLU A 87 -6.29 -0.27 20.91
CA GLU A 87 -6.43 -0.86 19.57
C GLU A 87 -5.06 -1.04 18.89
N CYS A 88 -4.14 -0.09 19.10
CA CYS A 88 -2.78 -0.16 18.59
C CYS A 88 -2.01 -1.30 19.25
N MET A 89 -2.14 -1.49 20.56
CA MET A 89 -1.52 -2.59 21.29
C MET A 89 -2.05 -3.94 20.82
N GLU A 90 -3.37 -4.11 20.76
CA GLU A 90 -4.01 -5.34 20.29
C GLU A 90 -3.64 -5.71 18.85
N LEU A 91 -3.57 -4.72 17.96
CA LEU A 91 -3.14 -4.93 16.57
C LEU A 91 -1.74 -5.56 16.49
N HIS A 92 -0.90 -5.31 17.48
CA HIS A 92 0.49 -5.72 17.53
C HIS A 92 0.73 -7.01 18.32
N HIS A 93 -0.27 -7.55 19.05
CA HIS A 93 -0.14 -8.81 19.79
C HIS A 93 0.33 -9.98 18.89
N ALA A 94 1.41 -10.64 19.32
CA ALA A 94 2.08 -11.67 18.51
C ALA A 94 2.76 -12.71 19.42
N ASP A 95 2.01 -13.18 20.41
CA ASP A 95 2.57 -13.84 21.60
C ASP A 95 2.99 -15.30 21.36
N THR A 96 2.60 -15.91 20.24
CA THR A 96 3.00 -17.26 19.81
C THR A 96 3.64 -17.22 18.43
N THR A 97 4.29 -18.30 18.01
CA THR A 97 4.84 -18.42 16.65
C THR A 97 3.75 -18.27 15.58
N GLU A 98 2.56 -18.84 15.79
CA GLU A 98 1.42 -18.72 14.87
C GLU A 98 0.92 -17.27 14.80
N ALA A 99 0.80 -16.60 15.94
CA ALA A 99 0.38 -15.20 16.00
C ALA A 99 1.43 -14.28 15.37
N ALA A 100 2.71 -14.50 15.65
CA ALA A 100 3.83 -13.76 15.03
C ALA A 100 3.86 -13.95 13.51
N ARG A 101 3.61 -15.17 13.03
CA ARG A 101 3.48 -15.47 11.60
C ARG A 101 2.28 -14.77 10.98
N ALA A 102 1.12 -14.81 11.63
CA ALA A 102 -0.07 -14.07 11.16
C ALA A 102 0.20 -12.56 11.10
N TYR A 103 0.87 -12.01 12.11
CA TYR A 103 1.33 -10.62 12.13
C TYR A 103 2.28 -10.32 10.97
N ALA A 104 3.29 -11.16 10.74
CA ALA A 104 4.26 -11.01 9.66
C ALA A 104 3.63 -11.07 8.26
N LEU A 105 2.59 -11.90 8.06
CA LEU A 105 1.81 -11.93 6.82
C LEU A 105 1.00 -10.66 6.63
N ARG A 106 0.42 -10.16 7.73
CA ARG A 106 -0.44 -8.98 7.71
C ARG A 106 0.38 -7.73 7.37
N PHE A 107 1.44 -7.45 8.11
CA PHE A 107 2.32 -6.28 7.92
C PHE A 107 3.33 -6.43 6.77
N GLY A 108 3.27 -7.56 6.05
CA GLY A 108 4.36 -8.10 5.26
C GLY A 108 4.92 -7.16 4.20
N HIS A 109 6.25 -7.22 4.06
CA HIS A 109 6.97 -7.32 2.78
C HIS A 109 8.42 -7.83 2.95
N ALA A 110 8.99 -7.77 4.16
CA ALA A 110 10.35 -8.21 4.43
C ALA A 110 10.49 -9.53 5.20
N TYR A 111 9.50 -9.94 6.02
CA TYR A 111 9.57 -11.21 6.76
C TYR A 111 9.45 -12.42 5.81
N VAL A 112 10.40 -13.34 5.91
CA VAL A 112 10.38 -14.67 5.28
C VAL A 112 9.88 -15.71 6.29
N ASP A 113 10.31 -15.61 7.54
CA ASP A 113 9.80 -16.43 8.65
C ASP A 113 10.02 -15.72 9.99
N VAL A 114 9.28 -16.13 11.00
CA VAL A 114 9.40 -15.67 12.38
C VAL A 114 9.04 -16.81 13.34
N LEU A 115 9.86 -16.96 14.38
CA LEU A 115 9.72 -17.94 15.43
C LEU A 115 9.76 -17.24 16.78
N ASN A 116 8.79 -17.55 17.64
CA ASN A 116 8.83 -17.16 19.04
C ASN A 116 9.53 -18.26 19.84
N LEU A 117 10.68 -17.93 20.45
CA LEU A 117 11.54 -18.89 21.13
C LEU A 117 11.25 -18.94 22.63
N HIS A 118 11.05 -17.78 23.27
CA HIS A 118 10.69 -17.68 24.67
C HIS A 118 9.74 -16.51 24.91
N THR A 119 8.78 -16.72 25.81
CA THR A 119 8.08 -15.62 26.47
C THR A 119 8.72 -15.42 27.83
N VAL A 120 9.54 -14.38 27.96
CA VAL A 120 10.31 -14.03 29.16
C VAL A 120 9.39 -13.42 30.21
N LEU A 121 8.61 -12.41 29.79
CA LEU A 121 7.60 -11.78 30.60
C LEU A 121 6.25 -11.97 29.90
N PRO A 122 5.40 -12.92 30.35
CA PRO A 122 4.08 -13.12 29.75
C PRO A 122 3.13 -12.01 30.18
N ARG A 123 2.16 -11.65 29.34
CA ARG A 123 1.06 -10.73 29.71
C ARG A 123 0.33 -11.24 30.95
N HIS A 124 -0.07 -10.31 31.83
CA HIS A 124 -0.77 -10.63 33.09
C HIS A 124 -2.02 -9.74 33.23
N PRO A 125 -3.11 -10.15 33.89
CA PRO A 125 -4.31 -9.31 34.06
C PRO A 125 -4.04 -7.90 34.62
N ASP A 126 -3.08 -7.75 35.53
CA ASP A 126 -2.69 -6.45 36.11
C ASP A 126 -1.79 -5.60 35.20
N ARG A 127 -1.18 -6.21 34.20
CA ARG A 127 -0.30 -5.59 33.20
C ARG A 127 -0.55 -6.23 31.83
N PRO A 128 -1.78 -6.07 31.28
CA PRO A 128 -2.21 -6.80 30.09
C PRO A 128 -1.41 -6.41 28.85
N ASN A 129 -0.80 -5.22 28.89
CA ASN A 129 -0.07 -4.62 27.78
C ASN A 129 1.44 -4.93 27.81
N ASP A 130 1.94 -5.47 28.93
CA ASP A 130 3.36 -5.74 29.12
C ASP A 130 3.73 -7.17 28.71
N CYS A 131 4.66 -7.30 27.76
CA CYS A 131 5.17 -8.57 27.28
C CYS A 131 6.64 -8.43 26.87
N ILE A 132 7.48 -9.40 27.24
CA ILE A 132 8.87 -9.47 26.77
C ILE A 132 9.10 -10.87 26.20
N GLN A 133 9.59 -10.92 24.97
CA GLN A 133 9.74 -12.17 24.22
C GLN A 133 11.09 -12.23 23.49
N ILE A 134 11.60 -13.44 23.33
CA ILE A 134 12.77 -13.71 22.49
C ILE A 134 12.26 -14.27 21.17
N LYS A 135 12.54 -13.57 20.08
CA LYS A 135 12.11 -13.95 18.74
C LYS A 135 13.30 -14.06 17.81
N TRP A 136 13.23 -15.05 16.92
CA TRP A 136 14.08 -15.13 15.75
C TRP A 136 13.24 -14.85 14.51
N PHE A 137 13.79 -14.09 13.56
CA PHE A 137 13.13 -13.93 12.28
C PHE A 137 14.12 -13.87 11.12
N LEU A 138 13.67 -14.36 9.98
CA LEU A 138 14.38 -14.26 8.70
C LEU A 138 13.71 -13.20 7.85
N SER A 139 14.51 -12.35 7.23
CA SER A 139 14.03 -11.27 6.38
C SER A 139 14.76 -11.22 5.04
N LYS A 140 14.04 -10.76 4.03
CA LYS A 140 14.59 -10.36 2.74
C LYS A 140 14.56 -8.85 2.61
N SER A 141 15.57 -8.32 1.94
CA SER A 141 15.59 -6.89 1.61
C SER A 141 14.53 -6.58 0.54
N PRO A 142 13.97 -5.35 0.52
CA PRO A 142 13.23 -4.85 -0.64
C PRO A 142 14.07 -4.86 -1.94
N LEU A 143 15.40 -4.95 -1.83
CA LEU A 143 16.33 -5.15 -2.95
C LEU A 143 16.77 -6.63 -3.02
N ASP A 144 15.79 -7.53 -3.06
CA ASP A 144 15.98 -8.98 -3.08
C ASP A 144 16.88 -9.37 -4.29
N GLY A 145 17.92 -10.17 -4.04
CA GLY A 145 18.97 -10.51 -5.02
C GLY A 145 20.21 -9.61 -5.02
N LEU A 146 20.11 -8.35 -4.57
CA LEU A 146 21.27 -7.47 -4.36
C LEU A 146 21.78 -7.54 -2.90
N ILE A 147 20.85 -7.70 -1.96
CA ILE A 147 21.12 -7.79 -0.53
C ILE A 147 20.69 -9.18 -0.06
N ILE A 148 21.67 -9.99 0.36
CA ILE A 148 21.48 -11.33 0.95
C ILE A 148 20.41 -11.31 2.07
N LYS A 149 19.72 -12.41 2.34
CA LYS A 149 18.75 -12.46 3.45
C LYS A 149 19.44 -12.21 4.79
N ARG A 150 18.72 -11.58 5.73
CA ARG A 150 19.21 -11.35 7.09
C ARG A 150 18.37 -12.12 8.07
N ASP A 151 19.00 -12.83 8.99
CA ASP A 151 18.34 -13.30 10.18
C ASP A 151 18.66 -12.38 11.36
N PHE A 152 17.75 -12.34 12.32
CA PHE A 152 17.88 -11.56 13.54
C PHE A 152 17.39 -12.40 14.70
N LEU A 153 18.14 -12.36 15.80
CA LEU A 153 17.73 -12.83 17.11
C LEU A 153 17.57 -11.61 18.00
N MET A 154 16.38 -11.42 18.58
CA MET A 154 16.07 -10.22 19.32
C MET A 154 15.23 -10.48 20.55
N LEU A 155 15.41 -9.58 21.52
CA LEU A 155 14.46 -9.32 22.58
C LEU A 155 13.46 -8.28 22.08
N GLU A 156 12.20 -8.66 22.01
CA GLU A 156 11.05 -7.79 21.73
C GLU A 156 10.35 -7.46 23.04
N SER A 157 10.28 -6.18 23.38
CA SER A 157 9.69 -5.70 24.64
C SER A 157 8.56 -4.74 24.35
N ASP A 158 7.34 -5.16 24.67
CA ASP A 158 6.11 -4.36 24.69
C ASP A 158 5.88 -3.89 26.12
N LEU A 159 5.96 -2.59 26.37
CA LEU A 159 5.76 -2.01 27.70
C LEU A 159 4.98 -0.70 27.62
N GLU A 160 4.07 -0.50 28.57
CA GLU A 160 3.29 0.73 28.72
C GLU A 160 4.02 1.75 29.62
N PHE A 161 4.02 3.02 29.21
CA PHE A 161 4.70 4.12 29.88
C PHE A 161 3.83 5.39 29.91
N GLN A 162 4.31 6.39 30.66
CA GLN A 162 3.84 7.76 30.58
C GLN A 162 4.91 8.63 29.92
N VAL A 163 4.62 9.20 28.76
CA VAL A 163 5.53 10.09 28.02
C VAL A 163 4.90 11.48 27.96
N GLY A 164 5.51 12.44 28.65
CA GLY A 164 4.98 13.81 28.70
C GLY A 164 3.60 13.92 29.36
N GLY A 165 3.29 13.02 30.30
CA GLY A 165 2.00 12.97 30.99
C GLY A 165 0.87 12.31 30.22
N LYS A 166 1.17 11.67 29.08
CA LYS A 166 0.21 10.90 28.27
C LYS A 166 0.58 9.43 28.25
N ARG A 167 -0.42 8.55 28.14
CA ARG A 167 -0.16 7.12 27.97
C ARG A 167 0.59 6.90 26.68
N ALA A 168 1.56 6.02 26.75
CA ALA A 168 2.38 5.61 25.64
C ALA A 168 2.59 4.10 25.70
N TRP A 169 2.66 3.48 24.54
CA TRP A 169 3.06 2.09 24.40
C TRP A 169 4.31 2.01 23.54
N VAL A 170 5.29 1.27 24.02
CA VAL A 170 6.60 1.14 23.39
C VAL A 170 6.87 -0.31 23.09
N ARG A 171 7.10 -0.60 21.80
CA ARG A 171 7.63 -1.88 21.33
C ARG A 171 9.07 -1.68 20.90
N SER A 172 10.01 -2.16 21.70
CA SER A 172 11.44 -2.08 21.38
C SER A 172 12.00 -3.41 20.90
N TYR A 173 12.99 -3.35 20.02
CA TYR A 173 13.74 -4.47 19.51
C TYR A 173 15.23 -4.25 19.78
N ARG A 174 15.85 -5.19 20.48
CA ARG A 174 17.29 -5.23 20.76
C ARG A 174 17.84 -6.60 20.40
N SER A 175 18.93 -6.64 19.63
CA SER A 175 19.58 -7.92 19.34
C SER A 175 20.20 -8.52 20.59
N ILE A 176 20.07 -9.84 20.74
CA ILE A 176 20.67 -10.63 21.82
C ILE A 176 21.37 -11.86 21.24
N ASP A 177 22.16 -12.53 22.07
CA ASP A 177 22.76 -13.82 21.77
C ASP A 177 22.13 -14.92 22.62
N LEU A 178 21.85 -16.06 22.00
CA LEU A 178 21.36 -17.26 22.69
C LEU A 178 22.11 -18.47 22.14
N ALA A 179 22.71 -19.28 23.02
CA ALA A 179 23.54 -20.42 22.62
C ALA A 179 22.79 -21.43 21.73
N ALA A 180 21.47 -21.55 21.90
CA ALA A 180 20.60 -22.43 21.11
C ALA A 180 20.35 -21.93 19.67
N VAL A 181 20.73 -20.70 19.34
CA VAL A 181 20.48 -20.06 18.03
C VAL A 181 21.81 -19.66 17.39
N PRO A 182 22.47 -20.59 16.67
CA PRO A 182 23.78 -20.34 16.06
C PRO A 182 23.68 -19.36 14.88
N ASP A 183 24.83 -19.01 14.29
CA ASP A 183 24.89 -18.33 12.99
C ASP A 183 24.29 -19.23 11.91
N MET A 184 23.30 -18.71 11.18
CA MET A 184 22.52 -19.45 10.18
C MET A 184 23.07 -19.30 8.75
N ARG A 185 24.27 -18.74 8.58
CA ARG A 185 24.86 -18.47 7.27
C ARG A 185 25.03 -19.71 6.41
N LYS A 186 25.39 -20.86 6.98
CA LYS A 186 25.61 -22.09 6.20
C LYS A 186 24.28 -22.75 5.83
N GLU A 187 23.34 -22.77 6.76
CA GLU A 187 22.06 -23.47 6.67
C GLU A 187 21.06 -22.71 5.80
N LEU A 188 20.99 -21.38 5.93
CA LEU A 188 19.99 -20.54 5.27
C LEU A 188 20.58 -19.54 4.27
N GLY A 189 21.91 -19.47 4.15
CA GLY A 189 22.58 -18.53 3.25
C GLY A 189 22.33 -17.07 3.65
N CYS A 190 22.07 -16.79 4.93
CA CYS A 190 21.79 -15.45 5.45
C CYS A 190 22.99 -14.83 6.18
N ILE A 191 22.84 -13.57 6.59
CA ILE A 191 23.81 -12.87 7.44
C ILE A 191 23.08 -12.39 8.70
N ARG A 192 23.65 -12.64 9.89
CA ARG A 192 23.11 -12.15 11.16
C ARG A 192 23.20 -10.62 11.25
N GLY A 193 22.06 -9.94 11.18
CA GLY A 193 21.98 -8.50 11.42
C GLY A 193 21.98 -8.16 12.91
N SER A 194 22.11 -6.88 13.23
CA SER A 194 22.03 -6.35 14.60
C SER A 194 21.06 -5.17 14.68
N MET A 195 20.29 -5.11 15.76
CA MET A 195 19.34 -4.06 16.08
C MET A 195 19.72 -3.38 17.39
N TYR A 196 19.66 -2.04 17.42
CA TYR A 196 20.09 -1.24 18.55
C TYR A 196 18.95 -0.37 19.08
N ASP A 197 18.15 -0.88 20.02
CA ASP A 197 17.06 -0.14 20.69
C ASP A 197 16.16 0.59 19.70
N MET A 198 15.71 -0.15 18.70
CA MET A 198 14.86 0.37 17.63
C MET A 198 13.42 -0.06 17.86
N GLY A 199 12.48 0.49 17.09
CA GLY A 199 11.10 0.03 17.12
C GLY A 199 10.11 1.18 17.23
N PHE A 200 9.03 0.93 17.94
CA PHE A 200 7.79 1.69 17.85
C PHE A 200 7.45 2.38 19.16
N VAL A 201 7.04 3.65 19.06
CA VAL A 201 6.53 4.46 20.17
C VAL A 201 5.18 5.05 19.73
N ALA A 202 4.09 4.58 20.32
CA ALA A 202 2.77 5.20 20.17
C ALA A 202 2.45 6.01 21.42
N VAL A 203 2.06 7.26 21.24
CA VAL A 203 1.66 8.17 22.32
C VAL A 203 0.29 8.72 22.01
N GLU A 204 -0.59 8.81 23.01
CA GLU A 204 -1.87 9.51 22.85
C GLU A 204 -1.64 10.97 22.43
N SER A 205 -2.45 11.47 21.48
CA SER A 205 -2.40 12.86 21.04
C SER A 205 -3.24 13.77 21.95
N ASP A 206 -3.01 15.08 21.88
CA ASP A 206 -3.95 16.07 22.47
C ASP A 206 -5.29 16.09 21.74
N ARG A 207 -5.31 15.55 20.51
CA ARG A 207 -6.52 15.39 19.72
C ARG A 207 -7.19 14.04 20.10
N PRO A 208 -8.41 14.05 20.65
CA PRO A 208 -9.11 12.81 21.02
C PRO A 208 -9.26 11.85 19.83
N GLY A 209 -8.98 10.57 20.05
CA GLY A 209 -9.05 9.51 19.02
C GLY A 209 -7.86 9.49 18.04
N TYR A 210 -6.77 10.20 18.34
CA TYR A 210 -5.55 10.19 17.56
C TYR A 210 -4.35 9.74 18.38
N LEU A 211 -3.44 9.02 17.74
CA LEU A 211 -2.14 8.65 18.27
C LEU A 211 -1.05 9.33 17.45
N VAL A 212 0.02 9.76 18.12
CA VAL A 212 1.29 10.07 17.46
C VAL A 212 2.13 8.82 17.50
N VAL A 213 2.46 8.32 16.32
CA VAL A 213 3.16 7.06 16.13
C VAL A 213 4.53 7.35 15.54
N THR A 214 5.57 6.91 16.26
CA THR A 214 6.97 7.06 15.86
C THR A 214 7.61 5.70 15.68
N TYR A 215 8.26 5.47 14.54
CA TYR A 215 9.10 4.29 14.32
C TYR A 215 10.55 4.74 14.15
N LEU A 216 11.43 4.24 15.00
CA LEU A 216 12.87 4.43 14.92
C LEU A 216 13.51 3.21 14.29
N ALA A 217 14.32 3.41 13.25
CA ALA A 217 15.14 2.38 12.63
C ALA A 217 16.61 2.62 12.97
N ASP A 218 17.17 1.71 13.76
CA ASP A 218 18.58 1.68 14.16
C ASP A 218 19.08 0.23 14.05
N MET A 219 19.58 -0.12 12.87
CA MET A 219 20.05 -1.47 12.58
C MET A 219 21.32 -1.48 11.74
N ASP A 220 22.17 -2.45 12.05
CA ASP A 220 23.31 -2.84 11.24
C ASP A 220 22.98 -4.13 10.49
N ILE A 221 22.77 -3.99 9.18
CA ILE A 221 22.46 -5.09 8.27
C ILE A 221 23.69 -6.01 8.04
N LYS A 222 24.89 -5.55 8.43
CA LYS A 222 26.20 -6.18 8.25
C LYS A 222 26.52 -6.55 6.79
N GLY A 223 27.76 -6.97 6.57
CA GLY A 223 28.27 -7.34 5.24
C GLY A 223 28.51 -6.14 4.33
N ILE A 224 28.77 -6.41 3.04
CA ILE A 224 29.07 -5.38 2.05
C ILE A 224 27.75 -4.85 1.48
N VAL A 225 27.24 -3.77 2.08
CA VAL A 225 26.00 -3.10 1.62
C VAL A 225 26.32 -1.64 1.32
N PRO A 226 26.07 -1.16 0.08
CA PRO A 226 26.22 0.26 -0.24
C PRO A 226 25.35 1.15 0.66
N SER A 227 25.87 2.31 1.08
CA SER A 227 25.16 3.23 1.98
C SER A 227 23.80 3.68 1.45
N TRP A 228 23.67 3.90 0.14
CA TRP A 228 22.41 4.25 -0.51
C TRP A 228 21.37 3.12 -0.41
N ALA A 229 21.80 1.86 -0.46
CA ALA A 229 20.92 0.70 -0.41
C ALA A 229 20.43 0.45 1.02
N ASN A 230 21.27 0.73 2.01
CA ASN A 230 20.88 0.77 3.42
C ASN A 230 19.81 1.86 3.66
N ASP A 231 20.03 3.07 3.15
CA ASP A 231 19.07 4.19 3.26
C ASP A 231 17.71 3.88 2.60
N GLN A 232 17.69 3.24 1.43
CA GLN A 232 16.45 2.79 0.80
C GLN A 232 15.74 1.70 1.60
N THR A 233 16.51 0.76 2.18
CA THR A 233 15.95 -0.28 3.05
C THR A 233 15.28 0.34 4.28
N MET A 234 15.94 1.29 4.96
CA MET A 234 15.35 1.98 6.11
C MET A 234 14.08 2.75 5.74
N LYS A 235 14.09 3.49 4.62
CA LYS A 235 12.89 4.19 4.12
C LYS A 235 11.76 3.24 3.75
N PHE A 236 12.06 2.02 3.29
CA PHE A 236 11.05 1.01 3.03
C PHE A 236 10.37 0.55 4.32
N TRP A 237 11.14 0.28 5.37
CA TRP A 237 10.59 -0.04 6.70
C TRP A 237 9.74 1.09 7.26
N LEU A 238 10.18 2.34 7.19
CA LEU A 238 9.36 3.47 7.66
C LEU A 238 8.05 3.62 6.90
N ARG A 239 8.01 3.28 5.60
CA ARG A 239 6.76 3.29 4.82
C ARG A 239 5.79 2.18 5.23
N SER A 240 6.22 1.12 5.94
CA SER A 240 5.28 0.12 6.46
C SER A 240 4.32 0.71 7.49
N MET A 241 4.66 1.86 8.09
CA MET A 241 3.80 2.59 9.02
C MET A 241 2.44 2.99 8.39
N PHE A 242 2.37 3.23 7.07
CA PHE A 242 1.10 3.50 6.38
C PHE A 242 0.07 2.38 6.52
N GLN A 243 0.53 1.15 6.79
CA GLN A 243 -0.37 0.02 6.96
C GLN A 243 -1.09 0.04 8.31
N ILE A 244 -0.58 0.76 9.32
CA ILE A 244 -1.16 0.81 10.67
C ILE A 244 -2.57 1.41 10.63
N ASP A 245 -2.74 2.58 10.01
CA ASP A 245 -4.06 3.21 9.88
C ASP A 245 -5.06 2.29 9.17
N ARG A 246 -4.61 1.62 8.09
CA ARG A 246 -5.41 0.64 7.37
C ARG A 246 -5.82 -0.52 8.27
N PHE A 247 -4.89 -1.10 9.04
CA PHE A 247 -5.17 -2.29 9.85
C PHE A 247 -6.00 -2.01 11.10
N LEU A 248 -5.78 -0.87 11.76
CA LEU A 248 -6.66 -0.42 12.84
C LEU A 248 -8.09 -0.26 12.34
N ARG A 249 -8.24 0.35 11.16
CA ARG A 249 -9.53 0.48 10.49
C ARG A 249 -10.13 -0.90 10.17
N GLU A 250 -9.37 -1.81 9.57
CA GLU A 250 -9.84 -3.18 9.30
C GLU A 250 -10.28 -3.94 10.57
N ASN A 251 -9.52 -3.81 11.68
CA ASN A 251 -9.84 -4.46 12.95
C ASN A 251 -11.15 -3.94 13.54
N ARG A 252 -11.32 -2.62 13.64
CA ARG A 252 -12.56 -1.98 14.10
C ARG A 252 -13.75 -2.53 13.35
N LEU A 253 -13.65 -2.48 12.03
CA LEU A 253 -14.69 -2.92 11.14
C LEU A 253 -14.99 -4.43 11.25
N SER A 254 -13.98 -5.27 11.50
CA SER A 254 -14.19 -6.73 11.69
C SER A 254 -14.98 -7.09 12.95
N ARG A 255 -14.99 -6.22 13.97
CA ARG A 255 -15.71 -6.42 15.23
C ARG A 255 -17.16 -5.96 15.15
N THR A 256 -17.52 -5.31 14.05
CA THR A 256 -18.83 -4.69 13.90
C THR A 256 -19.88 -5.72 13.49
N PRO A 257 -21.03 -5.78 14.18
CA PRO A 257 -22.09 -6.71 13.82
C PRO A 257 -22.61 -6.42 12.42
N PHE A 258 -22.72 -7.45 11.59
CA PHE A 258 -23.42 -7.34 10.31
C PHE A 258 -24.88 -6.95 10.55
N LEU A 259 -25.46 -6.17 9.63
CA LEU A 259 -26.90 -5.90 9.63
C LEU A 259 -27.69 -7.21 9.57
N LYS A 260 -28.69 -7.34 10.43
CA LYS A 260 -29.64 -8.45 10.39
C LYS A 260 -30.49 -8.36 9.14
N ARG A 261 -31.02 -9.50 8.68
CA ARG A 261 -31.83 -9.58 7.46
C ARG A 261 -33.05 -8.65 7.50
N GLU A 262 -33.62 -8.44 8.69
CA GLU A 262 -34.74 -7.52 8.92
C GLU A 262 -34.37 -6.04 8.78
N GLN A 263 -33.07 -5.70 8.93
CA GLN A 263 -32.53 -4.35 8.79
C GLN A 263 -32.10 -4.03 7.34
N LEU A 264 -32.06 -5.04 6.46
CA LEU A 264 -31.77 -4.87 5.04
C LEU A 264 -33.02 -4.40 4.29
N CYS A 265 -32.84 -3.53 3.28
CA CYS A 265 -33.94 -3.12 2.41
C CYS A 265 -34.55 -4.36 1.71
N PRO A 266 -35.87 -4.61 1.83
CA PRO A 266 -36.51 -5.76 1.19
C PRO A 266 -36.31 -5.76 -0.31
N LEU A 267 -35.98 -6.93 -0.89
CA LEU A 267 -35.69 -7.08 -2.32
C LEU A 267 -36.82 -6.55 -3.23
N HIS A 268 -38.08 -6.69 -2.80
CA HIS A 268 -39.26 -6.22 -3.55
C HIS A 268 -39.42 -4.69 -3.59
N LYS A 269 -38.67 -3.95 -2.74
CA LYS A 269 -38.60 -2.49 -2.78
C LYS A 269 -37.47 -1.98 -3.70
N LEU A 270 -36.62 -2.87 -4.21
CA LEU A 270 -35.62 -2.54 -5.23
C LEU A 270 -36.28 -2.61 -6.60
N THR A 271 -36.15 -1.55 -7.40
CA THR A 271 -36.82 -1.43 -8.71
C THR A 271 -36.37 -2.54 -9.68
N PRO A 272 -37.28 -3.15 -10.47
CA PRO A 272 -36.96 -4.26 -11.40
C PRO A 272 -35.93 -3.95 -12.48
N THR A 273 -35.59 -2.67 -12.68
CA THR A 273 -34.58 -2.20 -13.65
C THR A 273 -33.13 -2.49 -13.23
N LEU A 274 -32.87 -2.87 -11.98
CA LEU A 274 -31.54 -3.21 -11.46
C LEU A 274 -30.90 -4.45 -12.11
N PHE A 275 -31.67 -5.34 -12.71
CA PHE A 275 -31.16 -6.63 -13.19
C PHE A 275 -31.44 -6.85 -14.68
N SER A 276 -31.37 -5.79 -15.49
CA SER A 276 -31.28 -6.01 -16.94
C SER A 276 -30.06 -6.90 -17.22
N HIS A 277 -30.28 -8.08 -17.80
CA HIS A 277 -29.25 -9.10 -18.02
C HIS A 277 -28.34 -8.73 -19.20
N ILE A 278 -27.67 -7.58 -19.13
CA ILE A 278 -26.77 -7.11 -20.19
C ILE A 278 -25.43 -7.83 -20.06
N LYS A 279 -25.08 -8.65 -21.05
CA LYS A 279 -23.81 -9.39 -21.05
C LYS A 279 -22.64 -8.44 -21.30
N PHE A 280 -21.46 -8.84 -20.82
CA PHE A 280 -20.22 -8.11 -21.14
C PHE A 280 -19.96 -8.13 -22.64
N GLY A 281 -19.75 -6.96 -23.24
CA GLY A 281 -19.57 -6.76 -24.67
C GLY A 281 -20.12 -5.41 -25.13
N ASP A 282 -20.30 -5.26 -26.44
CA ASP A 282 -20.74 -4.01 -27.08
C ASP A 282 -22.07 -3.49 -26.54
N ASP A 283 -23.02 -4.39 -26.24
CA ASP A 283 -24.32 -4.02 -25.66
C ASP A 283 -24.16 -3.33 -24.30
N PHE A 284 -23.20 -3.80 -23.48
CA PHE A 284 -22.90 -3.18 -22.20
C PHE A 284 -22.23 -1.81 -22.38
N VAL A 285 -21.32 -1.68 -23.35
CA VAL A 285 -20.70 -0.38 -23.68
C VAL A 285 -21.76 0.62 -24.13
N ARG A 286 -22.66 0.22 -25.04
CA ARG A 286 -23.74 1.06 -25.55
C ARG A 286 -24.75 1.43 -24.48
N ALA A 287 -25.06 0.51 -23.56
CA ALA A 287 -25.93 0.82 -22.44
C ALA A 287 -25.34 1.95 -21.58
N VAL A 288 -24.02 1.94 -21.32
CA VAL A 288 -23.35 2.94 -20.47
C VAL A 288 -23.08 4.25 -21.19
N TYR A 289 -22.53 4.20 -22.40
CA TYR A 289 -22.03 5.37 -23.12
C TYR A 289 -22.93 5.85 -24.25
N GLY A 290 -23.94 5.08 -24.66
CA GLY A 290 -24.72 5.33 -25.86
C GLY A 290 -23.93 5.05 -27.13
N ASP A 291 -24.18 5.86 -28.15
CA ASP A 291 -23.47 5.87 -29.44
C ASP A 291 -22.29 6.86 -29.48
N PHE A 292 -21.92 7.43 -28.32
CA PHE A 292 -20.90 8.48 -28.17
C PHE A 292 -21.22 9.80 -28.91
N SER A 293 -22.48 10.02 -29.34
CA SER A 293 -22.89 11.23 -30.06
C SER A 293 -23.18 12.44 -29.15
N ASP A 294 -23.46 12.21 -27.85
CA ASP A 294 -23.84 13.21 -26.84
C ASP A 294 -22.75 14.26 -26.49
N GLY A 295 -21.71 14.38 -27.31
CA GLY A 295 -20.61 15.31 -27.10
C GLY A 295 -19.72 14.98 -25.88
N PRO A 296 -18.66 15.78 -25.67
CA PRO A 296 -17.63 15.48 -24.67
C PRO A 296 -18.10 15.56 -23.22
N ALA A 297 -19.10 16.40 -22.93
CA ALA A 297 -19.61 16.59 -21.58
C ALA A 297 -20.25 15.32 -21.03
N SER A 298 -21.00 14.58 -21.87
CA SER A 298 -21.65 13.32 -21.51
C SER A 298 -20.63 12.25 -21.07
N LEU A 299 -19.46 12.18 -21.71
CA LEU A 299 -18.41 11.21 -21.36
C LEU A 299 -17.70 11.51 -20.02
N THR A 300 -17.86 12.72 -19.47
CA THR A 300 -17.26 13.09 -18.19
C THR A 300 -18.02 12.51 -17.00
N THR A 301 -19.33 12.29 -17.15
CA THR A 301 -20.22 11.83 -16.08
C THR A 301 -20.61 10.36 -16.21
N LYS A 302 -20.13 9.68 -17.26
CA LYS A 302 -20.32 8.25 -17.50
C LYS A 302 -19.01 7.47 -17.26
N THR A 303 -19.07 6.33 -16.56
CA THR A 303 -17.89 5.45 -16.37
C THR A 303 -18.29 3.99 -16.18
N ILE A 304 -17.34 3.08 -16.41
CA ILE A 304 -17.48 1.68 -15.98
C ILE A 304 -16.59 1.43 -14.76
N LEU A 305 -17.18 0.89 -13.70
CA LEU A 305 -16.51 0.51 -12.47
C LEU A 305 -16.28 -1.00 -12.38
N THR A 306 -15.10 -1.38 -11.90
CA THR A 306 -14.71 -2.77 -11.69
C THR A 306 -13.87 -2.91 -10.41
N PRO A 307 -13.88 -4.06 -9.71
CA PRO A 307 -13.13 -4.21 -8.46
C PRO A 307 -11.61 -4.22 -8.65
N LEU A 308 -11.08 -4.81 -9.72
CA LEU A 308 -9.65 -5.07 -9.91
C LEU A 308 -9.02 -4.19 -11.00
N ASN A 309 -7.77 -3.77 -10.81
CA ASN A 309 -7.04 -2.95 -11.78
C ASN A 309 -6.82 -3.68 -13.13
N GLU A 310 -6.61 -5.00 -13.11
CA GLU A 310 -6.43 -5.81 -14.33
C GLU A 310 -7.64 -5.70 -15.28
N ASN A 311 -8.85 -5.64 -14.72
CA ASN A 311 -10.09 -5.52 -15.48
C ASN A 311 -10.25 -4.12 -16.09
N VAL A 312 -9.66 -3.08 -15.47
CA VAL A 312 -9.74 -1.70 -15.98
C VAL A 312 -9.12 -1.60 -17.37
N LEU A 313 -7.98 -2.27 -17.61
CA LEU A 313 -7.34 -2.25 -18.93
C LEU A 313 -8.25 -2.91 -19.98
N ARG A 314 -8.73 -4.12 -19.69
CA ARG A 314 -9.62 -4.86 -20.58
C ARG A 314 -10.88 -4.07 -20.95
N VAL A 315 -11.53 -3.46 -19.97
CA VAL A 315 -12.74 -2.65 -20.21
C VAL A 315 -12.43 -1.40 -21.01
N ASN A 316 -11.34 -0.67 -20.70
CA ASN A 316 -10.96 0.52 -21.46
C ASN A 316 -10.69 0.21 -22.94
N ASN A 317 -10.03 -0.92 -23.23
CA ASN A 317 -9.79 -1.36 -24.61
C ASN A 317 -11.10 -1.70 -25.31
N MET A 318 -12.00 -2.45 -24.66
CA MET A 318 -13.31 -2.77 -25.22
C MET A 318 -14.12 -1.51 -25.55
N VAL A 319 -14.12 -0.51 -24.66
CA VAL A 319 -14.81 0.77 -24.93
C VAL A 319 -14.14 1.51 -26.09
N LEU A 320 -12.81 1.51 -26.18
CA LEU A 320 -12.10 2.13 -27.30
C LEU A 320 -12.38 1.42 -28.64
N ASP A 321 -12.48 0.09 -28.64
CA ASP A 321 -12.81 -0.70 -29.83
C ASP A 321 -14.17 -0.29 -30.38
N ALA A 322 -15.17 -0.13 -29.51
CA ALA A 322 -16.51 0.35 -29.85
C ALA A 322 -16.59 1.88 -30.12
N PHE A 323 -15.60 2.66 -29.70
CA PHE A 323 -15.59 4.11 -29.88
C PHE A 323 -15.41 4.48 -31.36
N PRO A 324 -16.17 5.46 -31.90
CA PRO A 324 -16.08 5.82 -33.32
C PRO A 324 -14.73 6.47 -33.69
N GLY A 325 -14.37 6.36 -34.97
CA GLY A 325 -13.19 7.00 -35.55
C GLY A 325 -11.95 6.11 -35.63
N ASP A 326 -10.93 6.63 -36.31
CA ASP A 326 -9.71 5.90 -36.63
C ASP A 326 -8.79 5.79 -35.41
N GLU A 327 -8.27 4.58 -35.20
CA GLU A 327 -7.30 4.30 -34.16
C GLU A 327 -5.89 4.70 -34.58
N MET A 328 -5.18 5.37 -33.67
CA MET A 328 -3.76 5.61 -33.75
C MET A 328 -3.04 4.89 -32.59
N VAL A 329 -1.95 4.19 -32.92
CA VAL A 329 -1.14 3.46 -31.92
C VAL A 329 0.22 4.13 -31.76
N PHE A 330 0.47 4.67 -30.56
CA PHE A 330 1.76 5.23 -30.19
C PHE A 330 2.59 4.19 -29.43
N ARG A 331 3.72 3.79 -29.99
CA ARG A 331 4.65 2.85 -29.35
C ARG A 331 5.67 3.59 -28.50
N SER A 332 5.99 3.04 -27.33
CA SER A 332 7.07 3.56 -26.49
C SER A 332 8.46 3.25 -27.05
N ALA A 333 9.43 4.07 -26.64
CA ALA A 333 10.84 3.71 -26.68
C ALA A 333 11.32 3.45 -25.25
N ASP A 334 11.66 2.20 -24.95
CA ASP A 334 12.03 1.74 -23.62
C ASP A 334 13.55 1.53 -23.53
N VAL A 335 14.17 2.03 -22.46
CA VAL A 335 15.62 2.00 -22.27
C VAL A 335 15.95 1.72 -20.81
N ILE A 336 16.91 0.82 -20.56
CA ILE A 336 17.55 0.68 -19.25
C ILE A 336 18.70 1.70 -19.19
N PRO A 337 18.72 2.62 -18.21
CA PRO A 337 19.78 3.63 -18.13
C PRO A 337 21.19 3.03 -17.97
N PRO A 338 22.24 3.69 -18.50
CA PRO A 338 23.61 3.18 -18.48
C PRO A 338 24.22 2.89 -17.09
N LYS A 339 23.61 3.40 -16.01
CA LYS A 339 24.08 3.18 -14.63
C LYS A 339 23.71 1.81 -14.06
N GLU A 340 22.92 1.01 -14.78
CA GLU A 340 22.48 -0.35 -14.37
C GLU A 340 22.90 -1.44 -15.38
N VAL A 341 23.97 -1.18 -16.14
CA VAL A 341 24.38 -1.94 -17.35
C VAL A 341 24.83 -3.37 -17.08
N GLU A 342 25.22 -3.73 -15.85
CA GLU A 342 25.70 -5.09 -15.56
C GLU A 342 24.67 -6.18 -15.86
N ASN A 343 23.37 -5.84 -15.90
CA ASN A 343 22.27 -6.77 -16.20
C ASN A 343 21.40 -6.36 -17.41
N ALA A 344 21.77 -5.30 -18.16
CA ALA A 344 20.91 -4.78 -19.24
C ALA A 344 20.67 -5.79 -20.38
N SER A 345 21.60 -6.72 -20.60
CA SER A 345 21.47 -7.82 -21.56
C SER A 345 20.49 -8.91 -21.13
N LEU A 346 20.15 -9.00 -19.83
CA LEU A 346 19.20 -9.99 -19.31
C LEU A 346 17.73 -9.62 -19.59
N TYR A 347 17.47 -8.36 -19.94
CA TYR A 347 16.12 -7.82 -20.12
C TYR A 347 15.93 -7.33 -21.56
N PRO A 348 15.48 -8.20 -22.47
CA PRO A 348 15.25 -7.83 -23.85
C PRO A 348 14.15 -6.75 -23.96
N THR A 349 14.18 -5.95 -25.02
CA THR A 349 13.20 -4.87 -25.23
C THR A 349 11.77 -5.41 -25.29
N GLU A 350 11.57 -6.62 -25.79
CA GLU A 350 10.31 -7.34 -25.80
C GLU A 350 9.75 -7.54 -24.39
N PHE A 351 10.60 -7.88 -23.42
CA PHE A 351 10.20 -7.97 -22.02
C PHE A 351 9.81 -6.60 -21.47
N LEU A 352 10.62 -5.56 -21.72
CA LEU A 352 10.30 -4.19 -21.28
C LEU A 352 8.92 -3.73 -21.79
N ASN A 353 8.60 -4.07 -23.04
CA ASN A 353 7.33 -3.74 -23.67
C ASN A 353 6.12 -4.40 -22.97
N THR A 354 6.30 -5.50 -22.24
CA THR A 354 5.23 -6.17 -21.48
C THR A 354 4.91 -5.52 -20.14
N ILE A 355 5.76 -4.62 -19.65
CA ILE A 355 5.62 -4.03 -18.31
C ILE A 355 4.39 -3.09 -18.26
N ASP A 356 3.42 -3.45 -17.42
CA ASP A 356 2.24 -2.64 -17.08
C ASP A 356 2.31 -2.16 -15.62
N GLU A 357 2.82 -0.94 -15.43
CA GLU A 357 2.93 -0.31 -14.12
C GLU A 357 2.04 0.94 -14.03
N ALA A 358 1.32 1.13 -12.92
CA ALA A 358 0.27 2.15 -12.79
C ALA A 358 0.74 3.59 -13.05
N SER A 359 2.04 3.84 -12.88
CA SER A 359 2.66 5.16 -13.02
C SER A 359 3.18 5.47 -14.43
N ILE A 360 3.15 4.53 -15.37
CA ILE A 360 3.61 4.70 -16.76
C ILE A 360 2.51 4.26 -17.75
N PRO A 361 2.51 4.73 -19.00
CA PRO A 361 1.62 4.21 -20.04
C PRO A 361 2.04 2.80 -20.47
N LEU A 362 1.12 2.10 -21.13
CA LEU A 362 1.42 0.85 -21.82
C LEU A 362 2.36 1.10 -23.00
N HIS A 363 3.14 0.09 -23.39
CA HIS A 363 4.02 0.18 -24.55
C HIS A 363 3.26 0.61 -25.82
N ALA A 364 2.12 -0.04 -26.10
CA ALA A 364 1.23 0.32 -27.20
C ALA A 364 0.06 1.16 -26.67
N LEU A 365 0.19 2.49 -26.73
CA LEU A 365 -0.87 3.42 -26.35
C LEU A 365 -1.81 3.66 -27.55
N ARG A 366 -2.95 2.98 -27.53
CA ARG A 366 -4.03 3.10 -28.53
C ARG A 366 -4.93 4.29 -28.18
N LEU A 367 -5.19 5.17 -29.15
CA LEU A 367 -6.03 6.36 -28.98
C LEU A 367 -6.89 6.60 -30.22
N LYS A 368 -8.08 7.19 -30.02
CA LYS A 368 -8.96 7.71 -31.08
C LYS A 368 -9.26 9.19 -30.81
N ILE A 369 -9.49 9.99 -31.85
CA ILE A 369 -9.93 11.39 -31.66
C ILE A 369 -11.28 11.38 -30.95
N GLY A 370 -11.44 12.20 -29.92
CA GLY A 370 -12.61 12.28 -29.06
C GLY A 370 -12.57 11.40 -27.81
N CYS A 371 -11.64 10.43 -27.72
CA CYS A 371 -11.59 9.52 -26.57
C CYS A 371 -11.13 10.24 -25.28
N THR A 372 -11.55 9.67 -24.14
CA THR A 372 -11.22 10.19 -22.81
C THR A 372 -9.99 9.50 -22.23
N VAL A 373 -8.99 10.29 -21.85
CA VAL A 373 -7.75 9.86 -21.22
C VAL A 373 -7.51 10.55 -19.89
N LYS A 374 -6.59 10.05 -19.09
CA LYS A 374 -6.11 10.69 -17.86
C LYS A 374 -4.61 10.87 -17.87
N LEU A 375 -4.15 11.97 -17.27
CA LEU A 375 -2.74 12.28 -17.13
C LEU A 375 -2.07 11.48 -16.00
N LEU A 376 -0.86 10.98 -16.22
CA LEU A 376 -0.12 10.14 -15.27
C LEU A 376 0.93 10.90 -14.45
N ARG A 377 1.25 12.14 -14.84
CA ARG A 377 2.28 12.99 -14.22
C ARG A 377 1.81 14.42 -14.12
N ASN A 378 2.36 15.15 -13.15
CA ASN A 378 2.23 16.59 -13.09
C ASN A 378 3.12 17.18 -14.19
N LEU A 379 2.53 17.92 -15.12
CA LEU A 379 3.26 18.65 -16.17
C LEU A 379 3.28 20.14 -15.87
N LYS A 380 2.12 20.69 -15.48
CA LYS A 380 1.97 22.10 -15.13
C LYS A 380 0.83 22.29 -14.14
N THR A 381 1.16 22.30 -12.86
CA THR A 381 0.18 22.38 -11.76
C THR A 381 -0.63 23.68 -11.79
N THR A 382 0.01 24.80 -12.17
CA THR A 382 -0.65 26.11 -12.29
C THR A 382 -1.76 26.18 -13.33
N ARG A 383 -1.78 25.26 -14.30
CA ARG A 383 -2.85 25.11 -15.30
C ARG A 383 -3.60 23.79 -15.19
N ARG A 384 -3.55 23.16 -14.01
CA ARG A 384 -4.26 21.90 -13.71
C ARG A 384 -3.92 20.72 -14.65
N LEU A 385 -2.77 20.75 -15.31
CA LEU A 385 -2.15 19.58 -15.94
C LEU A 385 -1.45 18.74 -14.87
N CYS A 386 -2.26 18.22 -13.95
CA CYS A 386 -1.85 17.39 -12.83
C CYS A 386 -2.16 15.92 -13.11
N LYS A 387 -1.50 15.02 -12.38
CA LYS A 387 -1.82 13.60 -12.37
C LYS A 387 -3.31 13.41 -12.05
N GLY A 388 -3.98 12.60 -12.84
CA GLY A 388 -5.41 12.31 -12.72
C GLY A 388 -6.33 13.23 -13.52
N THR A 389 -5.87 14.37 -14.04
CA THR A 389 -6.70 15.25 -14.88
C THR A 389 -7.21 14.48 -16.09
N ARG A 390 -8.54 14.52 -16.31
CA ARG A 390 -9.20 13.90 -17.46
C ARG A 390 -9.14 14.86 -18.64
N LEU A 391 -8.74 14.31 -19.77
CA LEU A 391 -8.53 15.04 -21.02
C LEU A 391 -9.28 14.32 -22.14
N ARG A 392 -9.72 15.10 -23.13
CA ARG A 392 -10.17 14.59 -24.42
C ARG A 392 -9.05 14.72 -25.43
N VAL A 393 -8.84 13.70 -26.25
CA VAL A 393 -7.93 13.78 -27.41
C VAL A 393 -8.63 14.53 -28.55
N ASP A 394 -8.07 15.65 -29.02
CA ASP A 394 -8.67 16.43 -30.11
C ASP A 394 -7.98 16.20 -31.46
N GLY A 395 -6.71 15.78 -31.45
CA GLY A 395 -5.95 15.60 -32.69
C GLY A 395 -4.54 15.06 -32.48
N PHE A 396 -4.01 14.43 -33.52
CA PHE A 396 -2.66 13.88 -33.57
C PHE A 396 -1.77 14.80 -34.40
N LEU A 397 -0.71 15.34 -33.80
CA LEU A 397 0.35 16.03 -34.52
C LEU A 397 1.57 15.10 -34.64
N PRO A 398 2.54 15.37 -35.55
CA PRO A 398 3.69 14.49 -35.76
C PRO A 398 4.47 14.13 -34.48
N THR A 399 4.60 15.07 -33.54
CA THR A 399 5.38 14.91 -32.30
C THR A 399 4.61 15.20 -31.02
N MET A 400 3.37 15.69 -31.12
CA MET A 400 2.58 16.22 -30.02
C MET A 400 1.15 15.70 -30.09
N LEU A 401 0.47 15.67 -28.94
CA LEU A 401 -0.95 15.36 -28.85
C LEU A 401 -1.76 16.61 -28.52
N GLN A 402 -2.77 16.93 -29.31
CA GLN A 402 -3.74 17.97 -28.97
C GLN A 402 -4.79 17.40 -28.02
N VAL A 403 -4.98 18.07 -26.88
CA VAL A 403 -5.94 17.64 -25.86
C VAL A 403 -6.70 18.81 -25.26
N THR A 404 -7.91 18.54 -24.79
CA THR A 404 -8.75 19.50 -24.06
C THR A 404 -9.02 18.99 -22.64
N ILE A 405 -8.96 19.86 -21.63
CA ILE A 405 -9.37 19.52 -20.26
C ILE A 405 -10.88 19.34 -20.21
N ILE A 406 -11.32 18.16 -19.75
CA ILE A 406 -12.75 17.84 -19.59
C ILE A 406 -13.13 17.59 -18.13
N SER A 407 -12.18 17.66 -17.19
CA SER A 407 -12.48 17.70 -15.76
C SER A 407 -13.25 18.97 -15.39
N GLN A 408 -14.30 18.85 -14.58
CA GLN A 408 -15.05 20.01 -14.07
C GLN A 408 -14.14 20.95 -13.27
N GLY A 409 -14.32 22.26 -13.48
CA GLY A 409 -13.57 23.33 -12.79
C GLY A 409 -13.20 24.49 -13.72
N ALA A 410 -12.44 25.45 -13.18
CA ALA A 410 -12.10 26.71 -13.85
C ALA A 410 -11.33 26.58 -15.19
N PHE A 411 -10.70 25.42 -15.44
CA PHE A 411 -9.91 25.15 -16.64
C PHE A 411 -10.61 24.21 -17.63
N PHE A 412 -11.90 23.92 -17.41
CA PHE A 412 -12.69 23.10 -18.34
C PHE A 412 -12.69 23.74 -19.73
N GLY A 413 -12.41 22.96 -20.76
CA GLY A 413 -12.33 23.42 -22.15
C GLY A 413 -10.97 23.99 -22.57
N GLU A 414 -10.00 24.13 -21.66
CA GLU A 414 -8.66 24.61 -22.03
C GLU A 414 -7.93 23.57 -22.90
N LYS A 415 -7.34 24.04 -24.01
CA LYS A 415 -6.58 23.23 -24.97
C LYS A 415 -5.09 23.24 -24.65
N HIS A 416 -4.45 22.09 -24.78
CA HIS A 416 -3.03 21.90 -24.57
C HIS A 416 -2.39 21.00 -25.63
N LEU A 417 -1.07 21.16 -25.79
CA LEU A 417 -0.22 20.24 -26.53
C LEU A 417 0.59 19.43 -25.54
N LEU A 418 0.50 18.11 -25.61
CA LEU A 418 1.28 17.21 -24.77
C LEU A 418 2.44 16.61 -25.58
N PRO A 419 3.69 16.74 -25.09
CA PRO A 419 4.83 16.03 -25.66
C PRO A 419 4.95 14.60 -25.11
N ARG A 420 5.70 13.77 -25.81
CA ARG A 420 6.24 12.54 -25.23
C ARG A 420 7.30 12.92 -24.19
N ILE A 421 7.24 12.30 -23.01
CA ILE A 421 8.20 12.56 -21.94
C ILE A 421 8.83 11.27 -21.45
N ALA A 422 10.01 11.39 -20.85
CA ALA A 422 10.65 10.27 -20.17
C ALA A 422 9.88 9.95 -18.88
N LEU A 423 9.42 8.72 -18.76
CA LEU A 423 8.66 8.23 -17.61
C LEU A 423 9.44 7.13 -16.91
N TYR A 424 9.55 7.27 -15.61
CA TYR A 424 10.16 6.32 -14.71
C TYR A 424 9.08 5.74 -13.80
N PRO A 425 9.00 4.41 -13.63
CA PRO A 425 8.14 3.81 -12.63
C PRO A 425 8.45 4.39 -11.24
N SER A 426 7.44 4.93 -10.55
CA SER A 426 7.65 5.59 -9.26
C SER A 426 7.74 4.62 -8.07
N GLU A 427 7.10 3.46 -8.19
CA GLU A 427 7.00 2.40 -7.18
C GLU A 427 6.89 1.07 -7.95
N THR A 428 8.01 0.46 -8.28
CA THR A 428 8.02 -0.82 -9.01
C THR A 428 8.70 -1.90 -8.19
N ARG A 429 8.20 -3.14 -8.33
CA ARG A 429 8.85 -4.35 -7.79
C ARG A 429 9.94 -4.89 -8.70
N LEU A 430 10.18 -4.23 -9.83
CA LEU A 430 11.20 -4.63 -10.78
C LEU A 430 12.60 -4.48 -10.14
N PRO A 431 13.50 -5.45 -10.36
CA PRO A 431 14.85 -5.41 -9.81
C PRO A 431 15.78 -4.44 -10.57
N PHE A 432 15.24 -3.61 -11.46
CA PHE A 432 15.98 -2.65 -12.28
C PHE A 432 15.15 -1.39 -12.53
N CYS A 433 15.83 -0.28 -12.80
CA CYS A 433 15.21 0.92 -13.31
C CYS A 433 15.09 0.86 -14.84
N PHE A 434 13.94 1.21 -15.38
CA PHE A 434 13.80 1.47 -16.81
C PHE A 434 13.08 2.79 -17.08
N LYS A 435 13.36 3.34 -18.26
CA LYS A 435 12.82 4.59 -18.77
C LYS A 435 11.91 4.27 -19.96
N ARG A 436 10.67 4.75 -19.92
CA ARG A 436 9.71 4.68 -21.03
C ARG A 436 9.47 6.07 -21.61
N LEU A 437 9.80 6.28 -22.88
CA LEU A 437 9.53 7.54 -23.59
C LEU A 437 8.19 7.44 -24.33
N LEU A 438 7.15 8.09 -23.80
CA LEU A 438 5.80 8.10 -24.42
C LEU A 438 4.96 9.27 -23.87
N PHE A 439 3.75 9.48 -24.41
CA PHE A 439 2.79 10.41 -23.81
C PHE A 439 2.35 9.90 -22.42
N PRO A 440 2.30 10.77 -21.39
CA PRO A 440 2.02 10.37 -20.02
C PRO A 440 0.52 10.15 -19.78
N LEU A 441 -0.12 9.28 -20.55
CA LEU A 441 -1.57 9.12 -20.63
C LEU A 441 -2.00 7.65 -20.50
N ARG A 442 -3.20 7.44 -19.96
CA ARG A 442 -3.94 6.17 -20.08
C ARG A 442 -5.41 6.46 -20.42
N LEU A 443 -6.07 5.53 -21.10
CA LEU A 443 -7.52 5.56 -21.29
C LEU A 443 -8.25 5.68 -19.93
N ALA A 444 -9.36 6.40 -19.94
CA ALA A 444 -10.11 6.76 -18.75
C ALA A 444 -11.63 6.66 -18.96
N PHE A 445 -12.08 5.63 -19.69
CA PHE A 445 -13.48 5.23 -19.73
C PHE A 445 -13.84 4.47 -18.45
N ALA A 446 -13.01 3.51 -18.05
CA ALA A 446 -13.19 2.70 -16.85
C ALA A 446 -12.19 3.02 -15.73
N MET A 447 -12.58 2.75 -14.49
CA MET A 447 -11.72 2.84 -13.31
C MET A 447 -12.09 1.80 -12.25
N THR A 448 -11.24 1.68 -11.22
CA THR A 448 -11.58 0.83 -10.08
C THR A 448 -12.61 1.50 -9.18
N ILE A 449 -13.42 0.69 -8.49
CA ILE A 449 -14.41 1.17 -7.51
C ILE A 449 -13.76 2.09 -6.47
N ASN A 450 -12.59 1.70 -5.95
CA ASN A 450 -11.86 2.50 -4.96
C ASN A 450 -11.49 3.90 -5.49
N LYS A 451 -11.21 4.05 -6.79
CA LYS A 451 -10.91 5.35 -7.41
C LYS A 451 -12.14 6.21 -7.68
N ALA A 452 -13.33 5.62 -7.67
CA ALA A 452 -14.59 6.34 -7.80
C ALA A 452 -15.06 6.95 -6.48
N GLN A 453 -14.40 6.63 -5.35
CA GLN A 453 -14.73 7.21 -4.05
C GLN A 453 -14.62 8.75 -4.10
N GLY A 454 -15.69 9.44 -3.69
CA GLY A 454 -15.76 10.90 -3.74
C GLY A 454 -16.15 11.50 -5.10
N GLN A 455 -16.43 10.69 -6.13
CA GLN A 455 -16.97 11.17 -7.40
C GLN A 455 -18.50 11.05 -7.43
N THR A 456 -19.13 11.93 -8.22
CA THR A 456 -20.57 11.91 -8.51
C THR A 456 -20.77 11.85 -10.02
N LEU A 457 -21.52 10.85 -10.48
CA LEU A 457 -21.66 10.43 -11.88
C LEU A 457 -23.13 10.37 -12.28
N ASP A 458 -23.42 10.44 -13.57
CA ASP A 458 -24.78 10.29 -14.11
C ASP A 458 -25.08 8.83 -14.44
N THR A 459 -24.12 8.12 -15.02
CA THR A 459 -24.27 6.71 -15.39
C THR A 459 -23.04 5.90 -14.99
N VAL A 460 -23.28 4.79 -14.31
CA VAL A 460 -22.25 3.84 -13.87
C VAL A 460 -22.56 2.47 -14.47
N GLY A 461 -21.68 2.01 -15.34
CA GLY A 461 -21.62 0.59 -15.70
C GLY A 461 -20.91 -0.18 -14.60
N PHE A 462 -21.55 -1.20 -14.05
CA PHE A 462 -20.93 -2.07 -13.04
C PHE A 462 -20.50 -3.39 -13.65
N TYR A 463 -19.18 -3.56 -13.82
CA TYR A 463 -18.56 -4.78 -14.36
C TYR A 463 -17.79 -5.55 -13.29
N MET A 464 -18.33 -6.72 -12.93
CA MET A 464 -17.83 -7.53 -11.82
C MET A 464 -17.62 -8.99 -12.26
N PRO A 465 -16.50 -9.32 -12.91
CA PRO A 465 -16.18 -10.71 -13.26
C PRO A 465 -15.72 -11.56 -12.07
N ASN A 466 -15.28 -10.92 -10.98
CA ASN A 466 -14.85 -11.53 -9.73
C ASN A 466 -15.65 -10.95 -8.56
N GLN A 467 -15.87 -11.72 -7.49
CA GLN A 467 -16.55 -11.23 -6.28
C GLN A 467 -15.83 -10.00 -5.69
N LEU A 468 -16.60 -9.13 -5.04
CA LEU A 468 -16.06 -8.00 -4.30
C LEU A 468 -15.24 -8.51 -3.11
N PHE A 469 -14.08 -7.91 -2.88
CA PHE A 469 -13.10 -8.39 -1.90
C PHE A 469 -12.87 -7.39 -0.76
N ALA A 470 -13.32 -6.15 -0.92
CA ALA A 470 -13.15 -5.11 0.07
C ALA A 470 -14.49 -4.51 0.48
N HIS A 471 -14.53 -4.03 1.72
CA HIS A 471 -15.71 -3.43 2.30
C HIS A 471 -16.23 -2.24 1.52
N GLY A 472 -17.57 -2.14 1.47
CA GLY A 472 -18.27 -0.98 0.96
C GLY A 472 -18.15 -0.82 -0.56
N GLN A 473 -17.49 -1.73 -1.28
CA GLN A 473 -17.30 -1.59 -2.73
C GLN A 473 -18.63 -1.55 -3.50
N LEU A 474 -19.61 -2.38 -3.10
CA LEU A 474 -20.94 -2.32 -3.70
C LEU A 474 -21.60 -0.99 -3.32
N TYR A 475 -21.59 -0.63 -2.03
CA TYR A 475 -22.16 0.64 -1.55
C TYR A 475 -21.58 1.86 -2.27
N VAL A 476 -20.25 1.92 -2.44
CA VAL A 476 -19.56 2.98 -3.18
C VAL A 476 -20.12 3.03 -4.58
N THR A 477 -20.12 1.91 -5.31
CA THR A 477 -20.67 1.82 -6.66
C THR A 477 -22.12 2.31 -6.72
N LEU A 478 -22.98 1.85 -5.80
CA LEU A 478 -24.40 2.19 -5.78
C LEU A 478 -24.69 3.64 -5.41
N SER A 479 -23.79 4.28 -4.65
CA SER A 479 -23.94 5.66 -4.19
C SER A 479 -23.29 6.70 -5.10
N ARG A 480 -22.58 6.30 -6.17
CA ARG A 480 -21.89 7.26 -7.05
C ARG A 480 -22.82 7.96 -8.05
N THR A 481 -24.04 7.47 -8.24
CA THR A 481 -24.95 7.98 -9.28
C THR A 481 -25.90 9.05 -8.71
N ARG A 482 -26.07 10.17 -9.44
CA ARG A 482 -26.99 11.27 -9.05
C ARG A 482 -28.44 10.80 -8.89
N THR A 483 -28.84 9.84 -9.72
CA THR A 483 -30.20 9.26 -9.76
C THR A 483 -30.31 7.98 -8.95
N GLY A 484 -29.32 7.67 -8.11
CA GLY A 484 -29.23 6.41 -7.38
C GLY A 484 -29.25 5.21 -8.32
N LEU A 485 -30.01 4.18 -7.97
CA LEU A 485 -30.02 2.90 -8.71
C LEU A 485 -30.43 3.03 -10.19
N ALA A 486 -31.19 4.07 -10.55
CA ALA A 486 -31.60 4.30 -11.94
C ALA A 486 -30.43 4.67 -12.87
N GLY A 487 -29.32 5.18 -12.33
CA GLY A 487 -28.11 5.48 -13.10
C GLY A 487 -27.16 4.29 -13.23
N ILE A 488 -27.53 3.10 -12.74
CA ILE A 488 -26.61 1.96 -12.66
C ILE A 488 -27.01 0.90 -13.67
N ILE A 489 -26.02 0.44 -14.43
CA ILE A 489 -26.18 -0.58 -15.46
C ILE A 489 -25.34 -1.77 -15.06
N PHE A 490 -26.01 -2.89 -14.75
CA PHE A 490 -25.35 -4.09 -14.29
C PHE A 490 -24.90 -4.95 -15.46
N CYS A 491 -23.63 -5.33 -15.46
CA CYS A 491 -23.12 -6.32 -16.39
C CYS A 491 -23.31 -7.73 -15.82
N ASN A 492 -24.04 -8.58 -16.53
CA ASN A 492 -24.13 -10.01 -16.27
C ASN A 492 -22.86 -10.71 -16.78
N ALA A 493 -21.76 -10.52 -16.06
CA ALA A 493 -20.55 -11.31 -16.20
C ALA A 493 -20.79 -12.63 -15.44
N ARG A 494 -21.36 -13.64 -16.11
CA ARG A 494 -21.66 -14.95 -15.51
C ARG A 494 -20.49 -15.47 -14.65
N GLN A 495 -20.61 -15.42 -13.33
CA GLN A 495 -20.15 -16.54 -12.52
C GLN A 495 -21.21 -17.62 -12.69
N VAL A 496 -20.88 -18.71 -13.36
CA VAL A 496 -21.80 -19.85 -13.52
C VAL A 496 -22.30 -20.25 -12.12
N GLY A 497 -23.60 -20.14 -11.88
CA GLY A 497 -24.25 -20.61 -10.65
C GLY A 497 -24.41 -19.61 -9.49
N CYS A 498 -24.02 -18.34 -9.62
CA CYS A 498 -24.17 -17.37 -8.51
C CYS A 498 -25.26 -16.33 -8.79
N ALA A 499 -26.40 -16.44 -8.09
CA ALA A 499 -27.53 -15.49 -8.17
C ALA A 499 -27.40 -14.32 -7.17
N SER A 500 -26.32 -14.26 -6.40
CA SER A 500 -26.09 -13.27 -5.36
C SER A 500 -24.66 -12.71 -5.42
N VAL A 501 -24.50 -11.48 -4.94
CA VAL A 501 -23.20 -10.83 -4.77
C VAL A 501 -22.91 -10.74 -3.28
N THR A 502 -21.73 -11.16 -2.84
CA THR A 502 -21.30 -10.96 -1.46
C THR A 502 -20.99 -9.48 -1.25
N ASN A 503 -21.88 -8.77 -0.57
CA ASN A 503 -21.69 -7.38 -0.21
C ASN A 503 -21.09 -7.29 1.21
N VAL A 504 -19.83 -6.92 1.30
CA VAL A 504 -19.15 -6.73 2.59
C VAL A 504 -19.50 -5.33 3.11
N VAL A 505 -20.47 -5.20 4.03
CA VAL A 505 -20.89 -3.92 4.63
C VAL A 505 -20.84 -4.01 6.15
N TYR A 506 -20.02 -3.17 6.78
CA TYR A 506 -19.98 -2.93 8.22
C TYR A 506 -21.10 -1.97 8.64
N SER A 507 -21.65 -2.16 9.84
CA SER A 507 -22.88 -1.45 10.24
C SER A 507 -22.70 0.03 10.57
N GLU A 508 -21.48 0.53 10.76
CA GLU A 508 -21.20 1.93 11.11
C GLU A 508 -21.54 2.92 9.99
N ILE A 509 -21.74 2.45 8.75
CA ILE A 509 -22.27 3.29 7.66
C ILE A 509 -23.74 3.67 7.90
N PHE A 510 -24.44 2.92 8.75
CA PHE A 510 -25.86 3.13 9.06
C PHE A 510 -26.09 3.81 10.42
N GLN A 511 -25.03 4.13 11.15
CA GLN A 511 -25.04 5.02 12.33
C GLN A 511 -24.62 6.41 11.89
#